data_AF-A0A2D4KK90-F1
#
_entry.id   AF-A0A2D4KK90-F1
#
_cell.length_a   1.000
_cell.length_b   1.000
_cell.length_c   1.000
_cell.angle_alpha   90.00
_cell.angle_beta   90.00
_cell.angle_gamma   90.00
#
_symmetry.space_group_name_H-M   'P 1'
#
loop_
_entity.id
_entity.type
_entity.pdbx_description
1 polymer ?
#
loop_
_entity_poly.entity_id
_entity_poly.type
_entity_poly.pdbx_seq_one_letter_code
_entity_poly.pdbx_strand_id
1 'polypeptide(L)'
;VTTLGLEQLVVDNTRLNNCLDLIICNSVNLIYGLHVIESFSNSDHNMIDFCINLHPPELGLNDSSLNYNFKMANYDLIAADFESLNRHHLFSGCKNVEDVYNIFCLELIKL
;
A
#
# COMPACT_ATOMS: atom_id res chain seq x y z
N VAL A 1 -10.68 16.41 -11.61
CA VAL A 1 -9.45 15.61 -11.77
C VAL A 1 -8.43 16.15 -10.79
N THR A 2 -8.24 15.46 -9.67
CA THR A 2 -7.23 15.80 -8.65
C THR A 2 -5.84 15.60 -9.24
N THR A 3 -4.94 16.54 -8.94
CA THR A 3 -3.60 16.73 -9.52
C THR A 3 -2.59 15.58 -9.32
N LEU A 4 -2.99 14.48 -8.67
CA LEU A 4 -2.13 13.33 -8.31
C LEU A 4 -2.46 12.06 -9.09
N GLY A 5 -3.43 12.09 -10.01
CA GLY A 5 -3.83 10.91 -10.79
C GLY A 5 -4.43 9.78 -9.94
N LEU A 6 -4.92 10.12 -8.74
CA LEU A 6 -5.54 9.21 -7.79
C LEU A 6 -6.97 9.69 -7.49
N GLU A 7 -7.93 8.78 -7.59
CA GLU A 7 -9.35 8.99 -7.35
C GLU A 7 -9.82 8.18 -6.15
N GLN A 8 -10.53 8.85 -5.24
CA GLN A 8 -11.18 8.21 -4.10
C GLN A 8 -12.53 7.62 -4.56
N LEU A 9 -12.74 6.33 -4.32
CA LEU A 9 -13.93 5.61 -4.77
C LEU A 9 -15.01 5.45 -3.69
N VAL A 10 -14.62 5.39 -2.42
CA VAL A 10 -15.58 5.32 -1.31
C VAL A 10 -16.10 6.72 -1.01
N VAL A 11 -17.42 6.90 -1.10
CA VAL A 11 -18.11 8.16 -0.80
C VAL A 11 -19.11 8.04 0.33
N ASP A 12 -19.45 6.81 0.73
CA ASP A 12 -20.42 6.53 1.77
C ASP A 12 -19.80 6.57 3.18
N ASN A 13 -20.65 6.75 4.19
CA ASN A 13 -20.21 6.77 5.58
C ASN A 13 -19.79 5.38 6.04
N THR A 14 -18.54 5.27 6.48
CA THR A 14 -17.98 4.02 7.01
C THR A 14 -18.02 3.99 8.53
N ARG A 15 -18.21 5.13 9.20
CA ARG A 15 -18.46 5.19 10.64
C ARG A 15 -19.40 6.31 11.01
N LEU A 16 -20.53 5.95 11.64
CA LEU A 16 -21.60 6.90 11.97
C LEU A 16 -22.00 7.70 10.72
N ASN A 17 -21.72 9.01 10.71
CA ASN A 17 -21.98 9.92 9.59
C ASN A 17 -20.70 10.45 8.94
N ASN A 18 -19.60 9.71 9.03
CA ASN A 18 -18.31 10.09 8.46
C ASN A 18 -17.77 9.01 7.51
N CYS A 19 -17.20 9.43 6.39
CA CYS A 19 -16.38 8.61 5.49
C CYS A 19 -14.93 8.66 6.00
N LEU A 20 -14.50 7.62 6.72
CA LEU A 20 -13.16 7.55 7.33
C LEU A 20 -12.27 6.49 6.67
N ASP A 21 -12.87 5.52 5.98
CA ASP A 21 -12.16 4.45 5.30
C ASP A 21 -12.20 4.70 3.79
N LEU A 22 -11.03 4.70 3.16
CA LEU A 22 -10.84 5.20 1.80
C LEU A 22 -10.32 4.08 0.90
N ILE A 23 -10.83 4.05 -0.33
CA ILE A 23 -10.20 3.35 -1.45
C ILE A 23 -9.75 4.42 -2.42
N ILE A 24 -8.45 4.44 -2.73
CA ILE A 24 -7.83 5.40 -3.64
C ILE A 24 -7.15 4.62 -4.75
N CYS A 25 -7.47 4.92 -6.01
CA CYS A 25 -6.91 4.22 -7.17
C CYS A 25 -6.55 5.19 -8.30
N ASN A 26 -5.59 4.82 -9.15
CA ASN A 26 -5.24 5.58 -10.35
C ASN A 26 -5.98 5.13 -11.61
N SER A 27 -6.86 4.14 -11.47
CA SER A 27 -7.60 3.55 -12.58
C SER A 27 -8.98 3.13 -12.09
N VAL A 28 -10.00 3.84 -12.55
CA VAL A 28 -11.40 3.56 -12.21
C VAL A 28 -11.87 2.16 -12.62
N ASN A 29 -11.22 1.55 -13.61
CA ASN A 29 -11.57 0.21 -14.10
C ASN A 29 -10.93 -0.92 -13.28
N LEU A 30 -10.05 -0.59 -12.33
CA LEU A 30 -9.40 -1.56 -11.46
C LEU A 30 -10.35 -2.11 -10.39
N ILE A 31 -11.36 -1.34 -9.99
CA ILE A 31 -12.25 -1.68 -8.88
C ILE A 31 -13.70 -1.66 -9.36
N TYR A 32 -14.47 -2.68 -8.97
CA TYR A 32 -15.89 -2.79 -9.30
C TYR A 32 -16.67 -3.43 -8.14
N GLY A 33 -17.99 -3.32 -8.17
CA GLY A 33 -18.87 -3.89 -7.14
C GLY A 33 -18.61 -3.29 -5.74
N LEU A 34 -18.28 -2.00 -5.67
CA LEU A 34 -17.98 -1.32 -4.42
C LEU A 34 -19.26 -1.03 -3.63
N HIS A 35 -19.32 -1.51 -2.40
CA HIS A 35 -20.42 -1.32 -1.47
C HIS A 35 -19.92 -1.11 -0.04
N VAL A 36 -20.53 -0.19 0.70
CA VAL A 36 -20.37 -0.14 2.17
C VAL A 36 -21.49 -0.96 2.78
N ILE A 37 -21.11 -2.02 3.49
CA ILE A 37 -22.03 -2.95 4.15
C ILE A 37 -21.88 -2.86 5.67
N GLU A 38 -22.81 -3.49 6.39
CA GLU A 38 -22.81 -3.48 7.85
C GLU A 38 -21.47 -3.92 8.46
N SER A 39 -21.18 -3.40 9.65
CA SER A 39 -19.96 -3.70 10.39
C SER A 39 -19.78 -5.20 10.60
N PHE A 40 -18.55 -5.69 10.41
CA PHE A 40 -18.20 -7.05 10.79
C PHE A 40 -18.04 -7.18 12.30
N SER A 41 -18.78 -8.12 12.90
CA SER A 41 -18.68 -8.46 14.32
C SER A 41 -18.92 -7.23 15.23
N ASN A 42 -17.89 -6.81 15.96
CA ASN A 42 -17.90 -5.74 16.96
C ASN A 42 -17.10 -4.51 16.52
N SER A 43 -16.80 -4.40 15.21
CA SER A 43 -16.21 -3.21 14.63
C SER A 43 -17.17 -2.02 14.78
N ASP A 44 -16.65 -0.84 15.12
CA ASP A 44 -17.40 0.41 15.08
C ASP A 44 -17.32 1.10 13.71
N HIS A 45 -16.72 0.43 12.72
CA HIS A 45 -16.71 0.78 11.32
C HIS A 45 -17.50 -0.27 10.49
N ASN A 46 -18.26 0.23 9.51
CA ASN A 46 -18.87 -0.53 8.42
C ASN A 46 -17.79 -1.14 7.51
N MET A 47 -18.09 -2.28 6.90
CA MET A 47 -17.16 -2.94 5.97
C MET A 47 -17.30 -2.33 4.57
N ILE A 48 -16.18 -2.21 3.85
CA ILE A 48 -16.20 -1.93 2.42
C ILE A 48 -15.97 -3.25 1.67
N ASP A 49 -16.97 -3.70 0.93
CA ASP A 49 -16.89 -4.86 0.04
C ASP A 49 -16.66 -4.37 -1.40
N PHE A 50 -15.70 -4.99 -2.11
CA PHE A 50 -15.36 -4.62 -3.48
C PHE A 50 -14.56 -5.72 -4.17
N CYS A 51 -14.58 -5.70 -5.49
CA CYS A 51 -13.77 -6.59 -6.32
C CYS A 51 -12.67 -5.83 -7.04
N ILE A 52 -11.52 -6.49 -7.21
CA ILE A 52 -10.40 -5.98 -7.99
C ILE A 52 -10.37 -6.69 -9.35
N ASN A 53 -10.39 -5.92 -10.43
CA ASN A 53 -10.22 -6.42 -11.78
C ASN A 53 -8.73 -6.55 -12.10
N LEU A 54 -8.18 -7.74 -11.86
CA LEU A 54 -6.79 -8.06 -12.21
C LEU A 54 -6.75 -8.53 -13.66
N HIS A 55 -6.14 -7.74 -14.54
CA HIS A 55 -5.73 -8.26 -15.83
C HIS A 55 -4.54 -9.21 -15.61
N PRO A 56 -4.59 -10.46 -16.13
CA PRO A 56 -3.41 -11.29 -16.13
C PRO A 56 -2.30 -10.54 -16.89
N PRO A 57 -1.04 -10.62 -16.45
CA PRO A 57 0.06 -10.03 -17.20
C PRO A 57 -0.02 -10.57 -18.63
N GLU A 58 0.09 -9.68 -19.62
CA GLU A 58 0.15 -10.09 -21.01
C GLU A 58 1.29 -11.10 -21.15
N LEU A 59 0.93 -12.37 -21.41
CA LEU A 59 1.86 -13.45 -21.70
C LEU A 59 2.66 -13.06 -22.95
N GLY A 60 3.76 -12.34 -22.79
CA GLY A 60 4.53 -11.82 -23.92
C GLY A 60 5.53 -10.73 -23.58
N LEU A 61 5.35 -10.01 -22.47
CA LEU A 61 6.44 -9.21 -21.92
C LEU A 61 7.30 -10.16 -21.08
N ASN A 62 8.49 -10.47 -21.57
CA ASN A 62 9.59 -10.89 -20.70
C ASN A 62 9.84 -9.72 -19.74
N ASP A 63 9.01 -9.62 -18.71
CA ASP A 63 9.27 -8.73 -17.61
C ASP A 63 10.47 -9.31 -16.89
N SER A 64 11.65 -8.81 -17.25
CA SER A 64 12.90 -9.08 -16.57
C SER A 64 12.93 -8.46 -15.18
N SER A 65 11.78 -7.98 -14.67
CA SER A 65 11.63 -7.63 -13.26
C SER A 65 12.00 -8.82 -12.40
N LEU A 66 12.99 -8.59 -11.54
CA LEU A 66 13.31 -9.49 -10.45
C LEU A 66 12.06 -9.61 -9.57
N ASN A 67 11.41 -10.76 -9.66
CA ASN A 67 10.30 -11.09 -8.78
C ASN A 67 10.88 -11.73 -7.52
N TYR A 68 10.77 -11.03 -6.39
CA TYR A 68 11.19 -11.57 -5.10
C TYR A 68 10.30 -12.73 -4.68
N ASN A 69 10.91 -13.87 -4.36
CA ASN A 69 10.20 -15.02 -3.82
C ASN A 69 10.06 -14.88 -2.29
N PHE A 70 9.04 -14.15 -1.85
CA PHE A 70 8.78 -13.95 -0.42
C PHE A 70 8.52 -15.25 0.33
N LYS A 71 7.94 -16.27 -0.33
CA LYS A 71 7.68 -17.57 0.30
C LYS A 71 8.97 -18.29 0.71
N MET A 72 10.07 -18.05 0.00
CA MET A 72 11.38 -18.65 0.27
C MET A 72 12.40 -17.64 0.78
N ALA A 73 11.95 -16.46 1.21
CA ALA A 73 12.85 -15.44 1.73
C ALA A 73 13.53 -15.92 3.02
N ASN A 74 14.81 -15.57 3.18
CA ASN A 74 15.53 -15.80 4.42
C ASN A 74 15.23 -14.64 5.38
N TYR A 75 14.11 -14.74 6.09
CA TYR A 75 13.64 -13.69 6.99
C TYR A 75 14.60 -13.42 8.15
N ASP A 76 15.36 -14.43 8.61
CA ASP A 76 16.35 -14.25 9.67
C ASP A 76 17.49 -13.34 9.21
N LEU A 77 17.97 -13.52 7.98
CA LEU A 77 19.00 -12.66 7.40
C LEU A 77 18.47 -11.24 7.13
N ILE A 78 17.24 -11.13 6.62
CA ILE A 78 16.59 -9.82 6.43
C ILE A 78 16.48 -9.08 7.76
N ALA A 79 16.01 -9.75 8.82
CA ALA A 79 15.91 -9.17 10.15
C ALA A 79 17.28 -8.74 10.69
N ALA A 80 18.29 -9.59 10.56
CA ALA A 80 19.66 -9.27 10.98
C ALA A 80 20.22 -8.05 10.24
N ASP A 81 20.00 -7.94 8.93
CA ASP A 81 20.38 -6.77 8.14
C ASP A 81 19.65 -5.51 8.64
N PHE A 82 18.34 -5.58 8.86
CA PHE A 82 17.54 -4.46 9.39
C PHE A 82 17.90 -4.05 10.82
N GLU A 83 18.39 -4.97 11.64
CA GLU A 83 18.87 -4.74 13.00
C GLU A 83 20.30 -4.16 13.02
N SER A 84 21.12 -4.48 12.02
CA SER A 84 22.47 -3.94 11.88
C SER A 84 22.49 -2.44 11.57
N LEU A 85 21.38 -1.90 11.04
CA LEU A 85 21.26 -0.49 10.68
C LEU A 85 21.12 0.40 11.91
N ASN A 86 22.05 1.36 12.05
CA ASN A 86 21.90 2.44 13.01
C ASN A 86 20.87 3.47 12.50
N ARG A 87 19.59 3.18 12.73
CA ARG A 87 18.46 4.02 12.31
C ARG A 87 18.55 5.44 12.84
N HIS A 88 19.08 5.61 14.05
CA HIS A 88 19.20 6.91 14.69
C HIS A 88 20.21 7.79 13.96
N HIS A 89 21.31 7.21 13.48
CA HIS A 89 22.24 7.90 12.58
C HIS A 89 21.58 8.14 11.21
N LEU A 90 20.97 7.11 10.62
CA LEU A 90 20.39 7.14 9.28
C LEU A 90 19.36 8.26 9.08
N PHE A 91 18.50 8.48 10.08
CA PHE A 91 17.41 9.46 10.01
C PHE A 91 17.70 10.75 10.79
N SER A 92 18.89 10.89 11.40
CA SER A 92 19.25 12.07 12.22
C SER A 92 19.14 13.41 11.47
N GLY A 93 19.34 13.40 10.15
CA GLY A 93 19.27 14.58 9.29
C GLY A 93 17.90 14.89 8.69
N CYS A 94 16.91 14.01 8.86
CA CYS A 94 15.59 14.16 8.26
C CYS A 94 14.76 15.21 9.02
N LYS A 95 14.21 16.19 8.32
CA LYS A 95 13.44 17.29 8.93
C LYS A 95 11.94 17.04 8.92
N ASN A 96 11.48 16.20 8.00
CA ASN A 96 10.07 15.87 7.81
C ASN A 96 9.92 14.42 7.31
N VAL A 97 8.68 13.97 7.16
CA VAL A 97 8.34 12.61 6.75
C VAL A 97 8.80 12.29 5.32
N GLU A 98 8.84 13.29 4.43
CA GLU A 98 9.30 13.13 3.05
C GLU A 98 10.80 12.83 3.02
N ASP A 99 11.59 13.51 3.85
CA ASP A 99 13.03 13.25 3.99
C ASP A 99 13.28 11.82 4.49
N VAL A 100 12.46 11.33 5.44
CA VAL A 100 12.55 9.95 5.94
C VAL A 100 12.21 8.94 4.84
N TYR A 101 11.14 9.19 4.07
CA TYR A 101 10.72 8.30 2.98
C TYR A 101 11.76 8.23 1.87
N ASN A 102 12.39 9.36 1.53
CA ASN A 102 13.44 9.41 0.52
C ASN A 102 14.70 8.62 0.96
N ILE A 103 15.12 8.75 2.22
CA ILE A 103 16.24 7.96 2.76
C ILE A 103 15.88 6.47 2.78
N PHE A 104 14.66 6.12 3.19
CA PHE A 104 14.16 4.74 3.10
C PHE A 104 14.25 4.20 1.67
N CYS A 105 13.77 4.95 0.67
CA CYS A 105 13.84 4.52 -0.72
C CYS A 105 15.28 4.35 -1.24
N LEU A 106 16.21 5.19 -0.80
CA LEU A 106 17.59 5.15 -1.26
C LEU A 106 18.41 4.01 -0.66
N GLU A 107 18.25 3.80 0.66
CA GLU A 107 19.12 2.93 1.45
C GLU A 107 18.49 1.55 1.71
N LEU A 108 17.16 1.43 1.69
CA LEU A 108 16.45 0.22 2.11
C LEU A 108 15.71 -0.51 0.99
N ILE A 109 15.27 0.19 -0.07
CA ILE A 109 14.58 -0.45 -1.21
C ILE A 109 15.57 -1.17 -2.17
N LYS A 110 16.89 -0.92 -2.03
CA LYS A 110 17.94 -1.60 -2.81
C LYS A 110 18.45 -2.91 -2.19
N LEU A 111 17.99 -3.25 -0.99
CA LEU A 111 18.20 -4.57 -0.36
C LEU A 111 17.13 -5.55 -0.85
#